data_AF-A0A545SJL3-F1
#
_entry.id   AF-A0A545SJL3-F1
#
_cell.length_a   1.000
_cell.length_b   1.000
_cell.length_c   1.000
_cell.angle_alpha   90.00
_cell.angle_beta   90.00
_cell.angle_gamma   90.00
#
_symmetry.space_group_name_H-M   'P 1'
#
loop_
_entity.id
_entity.type
_entity.pdbx_description
1 polymer ?
#
loop_
_entity_poly.entity_id
_entity_poly.type
_entity_poly.pdbx_seq_one_letter_code
_entity_poly.pdbx_strand_id
1 'polypeptide(L)'
;MTVAVFIMTSFIVFKIQSMHAALDTGLADIRNDMASIRTTNADLAKNLEQSGSEVAAFRKEVNDRERAREKKAEMLASLRKARARIAEADALRAAGKFEEAAARLIATKDPLWMAGDYYVDQQGDLRGLMEPIDITSAKWMGGDKAASAEAVLARIDNIISRAGAE
;
A
#
# COMPACT_ATOMS: atom_id res chain seq x y z
N MET A 1 22.07 46.13 80.05
CA MET A 1 21.43 44.84 79.68
C MET A 1 20.37 44.99 78.59
N THR A 2 19.56 46.06 78.58
CA THR A 2 18.46 46.28 77.63
C THR A 2 18.87 46.40 76.16
N VAL A 3 19.94 47.14 75.82
CA VAL A 3 20.37 47.37 74.42
C VAL A 3 20.78 46.08 73.70
N ALA A 4 21.53 45.20 74.38
CA ALA A 4 21.96 43.92 73.80
C ALA A 4 20.78 42.98 73.48
N VAL A 5 19.74 43.02 74.32
CA VAL A 5 18.50 42.26 74.12
C VAL A 5 17.74 42.79 72.90
N PHE A 6 17.62 44.12 72.73
CA PHE A 6 16.99 44.74 71.56
C PHE A 6 17.72 44.43 70.24
N ILE A 7 19.06 44.41 70.27
CA ILE A 7 19.86 44.05 69.08
C ILE A 7 19.65 42.58 68.71
N MET A 8 19.67 41.67 69.69
CA MET A 8 19.44 40.25 69.47
C MET A 8 18.02 39.95 68.95
N THR A 9 16.98 40.57 69.54
CA THR A 9 15.60 40.36 69.08
C THR A 9 15.38 40.89 67.68
N SER A 10 15.95 42.05 67.34
CA SER A 10 15.87 42.63 65.99
C SER A 10 16.58 41.75 64.95
N PHE A 11 17.75 41.20 65.29
CA PHE A 11 18.47 40.27 64.41
C PHE A 11 17.69 38.97 64.17
N ILE A 12 17.06 38.42 65.22
CA ILE A 12 16.21 37.23 65.10
C ILE A 12 15.00 37.51 64.19
N VAL A 13 14.30 38.64 64.38
CA VAL A 13 13.16 39.02 63.54
C VAL A 13 13.59 39.20 62.08
N PHE A 14 14.71 39.87 61.82
CA PHE A 14 15.26 40.02 60.48
C PHE A 14 15.59 38.65 59.84
N LYS A 15 16.21 37.74 60.58
CA LYS A 15 16.50 36.39 60.08
C LYS A 15 15.23 35.62 59.75
N ILE A 16 14.21 35.67 60.62
CA ILE A 16 12.91 35.04 60.36
C ILE A 16 12.25 35.63 59.10
N GLN A 17 12.24 36.95 58.94
CA GLN A 17 11.69 37.61 57.76
C GLN A 17 12.44 37.24 56.48
N SER A 18 13.79 37.20 56.53
CA SER A 18 14.61 36.79 55.39
C SER A 18 14.38 35.32 55.01
N MET A 19 14.16 34.44 55.99
CA MET A 19 13.82 33.04 55.75
C MET A 19 12.43 32.87 55.15
N HIS A 20 11.44 33.62 55.62
CA HIS A 20 10.09 33.61 55.02
C HIS A 20 10.12 34.09 53.57
N ALA A 21 10.82 35.19 53.28
CA ALA A 21 10.95 35.68 51.91
C ALA A 21 11.65 34.65 50.97
N ALA A 22 12.66 33.94 51.47
CA ALA A 22 13.32 32.87 50.71
C ALA A 22 12.40 31.65 50.49
N LEU A 23 11.61 31.27 51.50
CA LEU A 23 10.63 30.19 51.39
C LEU A 23 9.49 30.54 50.42
N ASP A 24 8.95 31.75 50.50
CA ASP A 24 7.90 32.23 49.60
C ASP A 24 8.37 32.25 48.15
N THR A 25 9.61 32.69 47.93
CA THR A 25 10.26 32.66 46.60
C THR A 25 10.42 31.22 46.11
N GLY A 26 10.96 30.32 46.94
CA GLY A 26 11.12 28.91 46.58
C GLY A 26 9.79 28.21 46.28
N LEU A 27 8.73 28.52 47.02
CA LEU A 27 7.38 28.00 46.75
C LEU A 27 6.79 28.57 45.44
N ALA A 28 7.06 29.82 45.11
CA ALA A 28 6.65 30.42 43.85
C ALA A 28 7.35 29.76 42.66
N ASP A 29 8.67 29.52 42.75
CA ASP A 29 9.43 28.84 41.72
C ASP A 29 8.96 27.40 41.52
N ILE A 30 8.76 26.64 42.60
CA ILE A 30 8.19 25.28 42.53
C ILE A 30 6.81 25.28 41.86
N ARG A 31 5.97 26.28 42.16
CA ARG A 31 4.64 26.41 41.54
C ARG A 31 4.75 26.67 40.04
N ASN A 32 5.69 27.51 39.62
CA ASN A 32 5.95 27.82 38.22
C ASN A 32 6.50 26.59 37.48
N ASP A 33 7.46 25.87 38.06
CA ASP A 33 8.00 24.63 37.51
C ASP A 33 6.91 23.56 37.37
N MET A 34 6.06 23.40 38.39
CA MET A 34 4.91 22.48 38.34
C MET A 34 3.92 22.85 37.24
N ALA A 35 3.68 24.14 37.01
CA ALA A 35 2.82 24.60 35.91
C ALA A 35 3.45 24.26 34.55
N SER A 36 4.75 24.51 34.38
CA SER A 36 5.49 24.17 33.16
C SER A 36 5.52 22.67 32.90
N ILE A 37 5.74 21.84 33.93
CA ILE A 37 5.75 20.38 33.79
C ILE A 37 4.36 19.88 33.35
N ARG A 38 3.29 20.46 33.90
CA ARG A 38 1.92 20.09 33.49
C ARG A 38 1.65 20.41 32.02
N THR A 39 2.08 21.58 31.54
CA THR A 39 1.91 21.93 30.12
C THR A 39 2.73 21.00 29.22
N THR A 40 3.99 20.76 29.57
CA THR A 40 4.85 19.83 28.82
C THR A 40 4.25 18.43 28.79
N ASN A 41 3.76 17.90 29.91
CA ASN A 41 3.12 16.58 29.93
C ASN A 41 1.85 16.51 29.07
N ALA A 42 1.04 17.58 29.04
CA ALA A 42 -0.14 17.63 28.18
C ALA A 42 0.25 17.62 26.69
N ASP A 43 1.30 18.37 26.32
CA ASP A 43 1.81 18.39 24.95
C ASP A 43 2.41 17.04 24.54
N LEU A 44 3.16 16.38 25.44
CA LEU A 44 3.67 15.03 25.19
C LEU A 44 2.54 14.01 24.98
N ALA A 45 1.50 14.06 25.81
CA ALA A 45 0.35 13.17 25.66
C ALA A 45 -0.32 13.34 24.30
N LYS A 46 -0.52 14.60 23.87
CA LYS A 46 -1.08 14.92 22.55
C LYS A 46 -0.18 14.42 21.41
N ASN A 47 1.13 14.62 21.50
CA ASN A 47 2.08 14.18 20.48
C ASN A 47 2.14 12.65 20.38
N LEU A 48 2.04 11.94 21.51
CA LEU A 48 1.97 10.47 21.54
C LEU A 48 0.69 9.95 20.88
N GLU A 49 -0.45 10.57 21.17
CA GLU A 49 -1.73 10.23 20.54
C GLU A 49 -1.69 10.45 19.03
N GLN A 50 -1.18 11.61 18.60
CA GLN A 50 -0.98 11.93 17.19
C GLN A 50 -0.06 10.92 16.51
N SER A 51 1.10 10.62 17.11
CA SER A 51 2.05 9.63 16.58
C SER A 51 1.40 8.25 16.46
N GLY A 52 0.59 7.83 17.43
CA GLY A 52 -0.16 6.59 17.37
C GLY A 52 -1.12 6.54 16.18
N SER A 53 -1.82 7.64 15.91
CA SER A 53 -2.72 7.76 14.76
C SER A 53 -1.98 7.72 13.42
N GLU A 54 -0.83 8.39 13.32
CA GLU A 54 0.02 8.40 12.13
C GLU A 54 0.61 7.02 11.84
N VAL A 55 1.07 6.30 12.86
CA VAL A 55 1.56 4.91 12.73
C VAL A 55 0.44 3.98 12.27
N ALA A 56 -0.79 4.15 12.78
CA ALA A 56 -1.93 3.35 12.34
C ALA A 56 -2.29 3.61 10.87
N ALA A 57 -2.29 4.89 10.46
CA ALA A 57 -2.52 5.29 9.07
C ALA A 57 -1.44 4.73 8.14
N PHE A 58 -0.16 4.85 8.53
CA PHE A 58 0.96 4.33 7.77
C PHE A 58 0.91 2.81 7.61
N ARG A 59 0.59 2.06 8.68
CA ARG A 59 0.41 0.60 8.59
C ARG A 59 -0.71 0.22 7.62
N LYS A 60 -1.83 0.95 7.66
CA LYS A 60 -2.93 0.72 6.73
C LYS A 60 -2.48 0.96 5.30
N GLU A 61 -1.80 2.07 5.04
CA GLU A 61 -1.28 2.38 3.70
C GLU A 61 -0.29 1.32 3.20
N VAL A 62 0.63 0.85 4.05
CA VAL A 62 1.56 -0.22 3.70
C VAL A 62 0.81 -1.50 3.33
N ASN A 63 -0.14 -1.93 4.16
CA ASN A 63 -0.95 -3.13 3.89
C ASN A 63 -1.76 -2.99 2.59
N ASP A 64 -2.34 -1.82 2.34
CA ASP A 64 -3.13 -1.57 1.11
C ASP A 64 -2.22 -1.60 -0.13
N ARG A 65 -1.00 -1.04 -0.05
CA ARG A 65 0.01 -1.12 -1.12
C ARG A 65 0.50 -2.55 -1.36
N GLU A 66 0.71 -3.33 -0.31
CA GLU A 66 1.10 -4.74 -0.43
C GLU A 66 0.00 -5.55 -1.11
N ARG A 67 -1.26 -5.41 -0.69
CA ARG A 67 -2.40 -6.06 -1.34
C ARG A 67 -2.54 -5.68 -2.81
N ALA A 68 -2.33 -4.41 -3.15
CA ALA A 68 -2.37 -3.95 -4.54
C ALA A 68 -1.26 -4.61 -5.38
N ARG A 69 -0.04 -4.71 -4.83
CA ARG A 69 1.09 -5.39 -5.48
C ARG A 69 0.86 -6.88 -5.68
N GLU A 70 0.34 -7.57 -4.66
CA GLU A 70 -0.03 -8.99 -4.75
C GLU A 70 -1.07 -9.22 -5.83
N LYS A 71 -2.13 -8.40 -5.86
CA LYS A 71 -3.17 -8.50 -6.89
C LYS A 71 -2.61 -8.28 -8.29
N LYS A 72 -1.71 -7.30 -8.45
CA LYS A 72 -1.03 -7.05 -9.72
C LYS A 72 -0.22 -8.25 -10.18
N ALA A 73 0.58 -8.83 -9.29
CA ALA A 73 1.40 -10.01 -9.58
C ALA A 73 0.53 -11.22 -9.97
N GLU A 74 -0.59 -11.42 -9.27
CA GLU A 74 -1.58 -12.47 -9.59
C GLU A 74 -2.14 -12.30 -11.00
N MET A 75 -2.55 -11.08 -11.37
CA MET A 75 -3.11 -10.80 -12.70
C MET A 75 -2.07 -10.93 -13.80
N LEU A 76 -0.83 -10.49 -13.58
CA LEU A 76 0.26 -10.68 -14.53
C LEU A 76 0.61 -12.17 -14.72
N ALA A 77 0.57 -12.95 -13.64
CA ALA A 77 0.74 -14.40 -13.71
C ALA A 77 -0.41 -15.07 -14.49
N SER A 78 -1.65 -14.60 -14.31
CA SER A 78 -2.81 -15.07 -15.07
C SER A 78 -2.64 -14.80 -16.58
N LEU A 79 -2.21 -13.60 -16.97
CA LEU A 79 -1.91 -13.27 -18.37
C LEU A 79 -0.82 -14.17 -18.97
N ARG A 80 0.27 -14.40 -18.23
CA ARG A 80 1.34 -15.32 -18.68
C ARG A 80 0.83 -16.75 -18.86
N LYS A 81 -0.06 -17.22 -17.97
CA LYS A 81 -0.72 -18.52 -18.11
C LYS A 81 -1.63 -18.56 -19.34
N ALA A 82 -2.41 -17.51 -19.59
CA ALA A 82 -3.24 -17.42 -20.79
C ALA A 82 -2.38 -17.48 -22.07
N ARG A 83 -1.29 -16.71 -22.13
CA ARG A 83 -0.30 -16.75 -23.20
C ARG A 83 0.24 -18.17 -23.44
N ALA A 84 0.66 -18.86 -22.38
CA ALA A 84 1.16 -20.22 -22.48
C ALA A 84 0.10 -21.19 -23.05
N ARG A 85 -1.16 -21.07 -22.61
CA ARG A 85 -2.27 -21.87 -23.15
C ARG A 85 -2.52 -21.62 -24.63
N ILE A 86 -2.35 -20.39 -25.11
CA ILE A 86 -2.49 -20.07 -26.54
C ILE A 86 -1.36 -20.72 -27.34
N ALA A 87 -0.13 -20.67 -26.83
CA ALA A 87 1.00 -21.34 -27.47
C ALA A 87 0.81 -22.87 -27.51
N GLU A 88 0.30 -23.47 -26.43
CA GLU A 88 -0.07 -24.89 -26.40
C GLU A 88 -1.20 -25.20 -27.39
N ALA A 89 -2.20 -24.33 -27.52
CA ALA A 89 -3.27 -24.48 -28.49
C ALA A 89 -2.72 -24.49 -29.93
N ASP A 90 -1.79 -23.58 -30.25
CA ASP A 90 -1.16 -23.56 -31.56
C ASP A 90 -0.29 -24.81 -31.82
N ALA A 91 0.38 -25.34 -30.80
CA ALA A 91 1.10 -26.60 -30.88
C ALA A 91 0.18 -27.80 -31.14
N LEU A 92 -0.99 -27.86 -30.47
CA LEU A 92 -2.02 -28.88 -30.73
C LEU A 92 -2.54 -28.80 -32.17
N ARG A 93 -2.77 -27.58 -32.67
CA ARG A 93 -3.15 -27.35 -34.07
C ARG A 93 -2.06 -27.85 -35.02
N ALA A 94 -0.79 -27.53 -34.77
CA ALA A 94 0.34 -28.01 -35.57
C ALA A 94 0.44 -29.54 -35.59
N ALA A 95 0.03 -30.21 -34.51
CA ALA A 95 -0.08 -31.66 -34.40
C ALA A 95 -1.34 -32.25 -35.07
N GLY A 96 -2.18 -31.43 -35.72
CA GLY A 96 -3.41 -31.85 -36.38
C GLY A 96 -4.60 -32.08 -35.45
N LYS A 97 -4.50 -31.73 -34.17
CA LYS A 97 -5.54 -31.90 -33.15
C LYS A 97 -6.44 -30.66 -33.09
N PHE A 98 -7.16 -30.37 -34.16
CA PHE A 98 -7.81 -29.08 -34.31
C PHE A 98 -8.92 -28.79 -33.31
N GLU A 99 -9.74 -29.79 -32.96
CA GLU A 99 -10.81 -29.60 -31.97
C GLU A 99 -10.24 -29.32 -30.57
N GLU A 100 -9.23 -30.08 -30.16
CA GLU A 100 -8.52 -29.85 -28.89
C GLU A 100 -7.86 -28.46 -28.87
N ALA A 101 -7.23 -28.06 -29.98
CA ALA A 101 -6.61 -26.75 -30.14
C ALA A 101 -7.64 -25.62 -30.02
N ALA A 102 -8.76 -25.71 -30.72
CA ALA A 102 -9.82 -24.70 -30.71
C ALA A 102 -10.42 -24.55 -29.32
N ALA A 103 -10.74 -25.66 -28.65
CA ALA A 103 -11.26 -25.65 -27.28
C ALA A 103 -10.25 -25.02 -26.30
N ARG A 104 -8.96 -25.37 -26.43
CA ARG A 104 -7.88 -24.80 -25.61
C ARG A 104 -7.73 -23.29 -25.81
N LEU A 105 -7.86 -22.82 -27.06
CA LEU A 105 -7.79 -21.40 -27.41
C LEU A 105 -8.99 -20.62 -26.84
N ILE A 106 -10.22 -21.12 -27.01
CA ILE A 106 -11.42 -20.47 -26.46
C ILE A 106 -11.36 -20.37 -24.93
N ALA A 107 -10.82 -21.38 -24.24
CA ALA A 107 -10.67 -21.36 -22.78
C ALA A 107 -9.73 -20.25 -22.25
N THR A 108 -9.11 -19.46 -23.13
CA THR A 108 -8.28 -18.30 -22.75
C THR A 108 -9.04 -16.98 -22.73
N LYS A 109 -10.29 -16.95 -23.24
CA LYS A 109 -11.13 -15.75 -23.26
C LYS A 109 -11.42 -15.23 -21.85
N ASP A 110 -11.91 -16.09 -20.96
CA ASP A 110 -12.26 -15.68 -19.59
C ASP A 110 -11.09 -15.03 -18.82
N PRO A 111 -9.88 -15.64 -18.74
CA PRO A 111 -8.77 -15.00 -18.04
C PRO A 111 -8.30 -13.71 -18.72
N LEU A 112 -8.40 -13.58 -20.05
CA LEU A 112 -8.10 -12.33 -20.76
C LEU A 112 -9.14 -11.25 -20.46
N TRP A 113 -10.42 -11.62 -20.38
CA TRP A 113 -11.50 -10.72 -20.00
C TRP A 113 -11.32 -10.20 -18.58
N MET A 114 -11.11 -11.09 -17.61
CA MET A 114 -10.87 -10.74 -16.21
C MET A 114 -9.63 -9.86 -16.05
N ALA A 115 -8.56 -10.13 -16.81
CA ALA A 115 -7.40 -9.27 -16.82
C ALA A 115 -7.74 -7.86 -17.36
N GLY A 116 -8.66 -7.76 -18.33
CA GLY A 116 -9.14 -6.47 -18.84
C GLY A 116 -10.01 -5.71 -17.84
N ASP A 117 -10.66 -6.38 -16.90
CA ASP A 117 -11.37 -5.72 -15.79
C ASP A 117 -10.39 -5.11 -14.77
N TYR A 118 -9.20 -5.68 -14.64
CA TYR A 118 -8.15 -5.18 -13.75
C TYR A 118 -7.27 -4.11 -14.41
N TYR A 119 -6.74 -4.37 -15.61
CA TYR A 119 -5.91 -3.45 -16.37
C TYR A 119 -6.77 -2.55 -17.25
N VAL A 120 -7.43 -1.56 -16.63
CA VAL A 120 -8.41 -0.68 -17.30
C VAL A 120 -7.81 0.00 -18.55
N ASP A 121 -6.58 0.47 -18.47
CA ASP A 121 -5.89 1.14 -19.59
C ASP A 121 -5.59 0.20 -20.76
N GLN A 122 -5.57 -1.11 -20.52
CA GLN A 122 -5.32 -2.15 -21.52
C GLN A 122 -6.58 -2.96 -21.84
N GLN A 123 -7.73 -2.60 -21.28
CA GLN A 123 -8.99 -3.32 -21.41
C GLN A 123 -9.41 -3.47 -22.87
N GLY A 124 -9.28 -2.39 -23.65
CA GLY A 124 -9.62 -2.40 -25.08
C GLY A 124 -8.76 -3.40 -25.87
N ASP A 125 -7.47 -3.48 -25.58
CA ASP A 125 -6.56 -4.42 -26.22
C ASP A 125 -6.86 -5.87 -25.81
N LEU A 126 -7.13 -6.11 -24.52
CA LEU A 126 -7.44 -7.45 -24.00
C LEU A 126 -8.80 -7.96 -24.51
N ARG A 127 -9.84 -7.13 -24.49
CA ARG A 127 -11.17 -7.51 -25.00
C ARG A 127 -11.20 -7.55 -26.53
N GLY A 128 -10.37 -6.75 -27.20
CA GLY A 128 -10.16 -6.81 -28.65
C GLY A 128 -9.54 -8.11 -29.15
N LEU A 129 -9.09 -9.01 -28.27
CA LEU A 129 -8.63 -10.35 -28.62
C LEU A 129 -9.74 -11.40 -28.76
N MET A 130 -10.95 -11.11 -28.26
CA MET A 130 -12.06 -12.08 -28.24
C MET A 130 -12.44 -12.54 -29.65
N GLU A 131 -12.66 -11.58 -30.56
CA GLU A 131 -13.03 -11.86 -31.95
C GLU A 131 -11.90 -12.61 -32.71
N PRO A 132 -10.62 -12.19 -32.66
CA PRO A 132 -9.53 -12.96 -33.24
C PRO A 132 -9.44 -14.40 -32.71
N ILE A 133 -9.69 -14.63 -31.42
CA ILE A 133 -9.76 -15.96 -30.82
C ILE A 133 -10.91 -16.77 -31.42
N ASP A 134 -12.11 -16.20 -31.50
CA ASP A 134 -13.28 -16.87 -32.05
C ASP A 134 -13.07 -17.24 -33.52
N ILE A 135 -12.58 -16.30 -34.34
CA ILE A 135 -12.28 -16.55 -35.76
C ILE A 135 -11.22 -17.64 -35.92
N THR A 136 -10.14 -17.60 -35.14
CA THR A 136 -9.05 -18.57 -35.24
C THR A 136 -9.52 -19.96 -34.82
N SER A 137 -10.28 -20.04 -33.72
CA SER A 137 -10.84 -21.30 -33.24
C SER A 137 -11.82 -21.92 -34.26
N ALA A 138 -12.69 -21.11 -34.89
CA ALA A 138 -13.60 -21.58 -35.94
C ALA A 138 -12.85 -22.09 -37.17
N LYS A 139 -11.76 -21.42 -37.60
CA LYS A 139 -10.91 -21.90 -38.69
C LYS A 139 -10.27 -23.25 -38.38
N TRP A 140 -9.76 -23.43 -37.16
CA TRP A 140 -9.20 -24.72 -36.72
C TRP A 140 -10.27 -25.81 -36.72
N MET A 141 -11.46 -25.55 -36.17
CA MET A 141 -12.59 -26.50 -36.24
C MET A 141 -12.94 -26.89 -37.69
N GLY A 142 -12.74 -25.99 -38.65
CA GLY A 142 -12.88 -26.27 -40.09
C GLY A 142 -11.69 -27.00 -40.74
N GLY A 143 -10.66 -27.36 -39.97
CA GLY A 143 -9.46 -28.07 -40.45
C GLY A 143 -8.41 -27.18 -41.10
N ASP A 144 -8.50 -25.86 -40.97
CA ASP A 144 -7.55 -24.92 -41.55
C ASP A 144 -6.18 -25.00 -40.86
N LYS A 145 -5.20 -25.56 -41.58
CA LYS A 145 -3.81 -25.70 -41.14
C LYS A 145 -2.99 -24.43 -41.26
N ALA A 146 -3.44 -23.46 -42.06
CA ALA A 146 -2.71 -22.21 -42.30
C ALA A 146 -3.03 -21.14 -41.24
N ALA A 147 -4.20 -21.21 -40.61
CA ALA A 147 -4.56 -20.33 -39.50
C ALA A 147 -3.65 -20.56 -38.28
N SER A 148 -3.11 -19.48 -37.71
CA SER A 148 -2.18 -19.49 -36.58
C SER A 148 -2.62 -18.51 -35.50
N ALA A 149 -2.31 -18.80 -34.24
CA ALA A 149 -2.55 -17.90 -33.11
C ALA A 149 -1.43 -16.86 -32.90
N GLU A 150 -0.45 -16.76 -33.81
CA GLU A 150 0.72 -15.88 -33.68
C GLU A 150 0.36 -14.40 -33.47
N ALA A 151 -0.62 -13.88 -34.19
CA ALA A 151 -1.07 -12.50 -34.02
C ALA A 151 -1.67 -12.26 -32.61
N VAL A 152 -2.38 -13.25 -32.07
CA VAL A 152 -2.94 -13.20 -30.70
C VAL A 152 -1.80 -13.24 -29.68
N LEU A 153 -0.82 -14.13 -29.87
CA LEU A 153 0.36 -14.24 -29.01
C LEU A 153 1.16 -12.94 -28.96
N ALA A 154 1.47 -12.35 -30.13
CA ALA A 154 2.21 -11.10 -30.22
C ALA A 154 1.51 -9.95 -29.49
N ARG A 155 0.18 -9.87 -29.61
CA ARG A 155 -0.59 -8.84 -28.90
C ARG A 155 -0.56 -9.05 -27.39
N ILE A 156 -0.67 -10.29 -26.91
CA ILE A 156 -0.58 -10.62 -25.49
C ILE A 156 0.81 -10.34 -24.94
N ASP A 157 1.87 -10.58 -25.71
CA ASP A 157 3.24 -10.27 -25.30
C ASP A 157 3.45 -8.76 -25.11
N ASN A 158 2.91 -7.95 -26.01
CA ASN A 158 2.90 -6.50 -25.86
C ASN A 158 2.13 -6.05 -24.61
N ILE A 159 0.96 -6.64 -24.34
CA ILE A 159 0.16 -6.37 -23.13
C ILE A 159 0.97 -6.75 -21.87
N ILE A 160 1.56 -7.95 -21.83
CA ILE A 160 2.37 -8.42 -20.69
C ILE A 160 3.57 -7.49 -20.45
N SER A 161 4.24 -7.04 -21.52
CA SER A 161 5.37 -6.12 -21.40
C SER A 161 4.96 -4.77 -20.80
N ARG A 162 3.80 -4.22 -21.19
CA ARG A 162 3.29 -2.96 -20.62
C ARG A 162 2.82 -3.15 -19.18
N ALA A 163 2.03 -4.18 -18.91
CA ALA A 163 1.53 -4.51 -17.58
C ALA A 163 2.64 -4.82 -16.56
N GLY A 164 3.80 -5.31 -17.03
CA GLY A 164 4.97 -5.57 -16.19
C GLY A 164 5.95 -4.40 -16.05
N ALA A 165 5.81 -3.33 -16.85
CA ALA A 165 6.65 -2.14 -16.78
C ALA A 165 6.11 -1.08 -15.79
N GLU A 166 4.81 -1.10 -15.54
CA GLU A 166 4.13 -0.32 -14.50
C GLU A 166 4.35 -0.91 -13.10
#